data_AF-A0A5Q0H1W1-F1
#
_entry.id   AF-A0A5Q0H1W1-F1
#
_cell.length_a   1.000
_cell.length_b   1.000
_cell.length_c   1.000
_cell.angle_alpha   90.00
_cell.angle_beta   90.00
_cell.angle_gamma   90.00
#
_symmetry.space_group_name_H-M   'P 1'
#
loop_
_entity.id
_entity.type
_entity.pdbx_description
1 polymer ?
#
loop_
_entity_poly.entity_id
_entity_poly.type
_entity_poly.pdbx_seq_one_letter_code
_entity_poly.pdbx_strand_id
1 'polypeptide(L)'
;MDLPPVPAAVTALVAAGELPPDPADWERVADERGAGDDAGGAIALAGAYGCLEALEFAGSEEMTGYNDRATALLREAEERGATGTGDLWAYSERMRDVAVLARAAEEYKAEHGASPRQLLNAKLERAHALYEAGDRAAALALFREVAEVDLWGEFTGTADRADVGWYRLLHDAAHVEGPEATRRIWHEARASRRAARFPYPGLSCRLVEVLLGTGVPDILLVLVEERLAAAEEDQPAGRLPWPLGDDDRRVLALALDEVEQHQPTA
;
A
#
# COMPACT_ATOMS: atom_id res chain seq x y z
N MET A 1 -8.98 5.63 -1.32
CA MET A 1 -9.72 5.47 -2.58
C MET A 1 -10.78 6.54 -2.54
N ASP A 2 -10.81 7.39 -3.55
CA ASP A 2 -11.66 8.57 -3.47
C ASP A 2 -13.10 8.20 -3.83
N LEU A 3 -14.05 8.71 -3.05
CA LEU A 3 -15.46 8.61 -3.36
C LEU A 3 -15.72 9.35 -4.69
N PRO A 4 -16.59 8.81 -5.58
CA PRO A 4 -16.94 9.51 -6.81
C PRO A 4 -17.53 10.90 -6.54
N PRO A 5 -17.51 11.81 -7.53
CA PRO A 5 -18.18 13.10 -7.42
C PRO A 5 -19.68 12.95 -7.10
N VAL A 6 -20.23 13.92 -6.36
CA VAL A 6 -21.66 13.97 -6.04
C VAL A 6 -22.49 13.98 -7.34
N PRO A 7 -23.47 13.08 -7.52
CA PRO A 7 -24.31 13.05 -8.71
C PRO A 7 -25.07 14.37 -8.93
N ALA A 8 -25.23 14.79 -10.19
CA ALA A 8 -25.83 16.08 -10.54
C ALA A 8 -27.25 16.29 -9.97
N ALA A 9 -28.04 15.21 -9.88
CA ALA A 9 -29.37 15.24 -9.27
C ALA A 9 -29.33 15.58 -7.78
N VAL A 10 -28.31 15.10 -7.06
CA VAL A 10 -28.09 15.40 -5.63
C VAL A 10 -27.62 16.84 -5.47
N THR A 11 -26.69 17.30 -6.31
CA THR A 11 -26.23 18.70 -6.32
C THR A 11 -27.38 19.69 -6.55
N ALA A 12 -28.35 19.33 -7.39
CA ALA A 12 -29.54 20.15 -7.63
C ALA A 12 -30.43 20.27 -6.37
N LEU A 13 -30.60 19.19 -5.60
CA LEU A 13 -31.34 19.20 -4.35
C LEU A 13 -30.65 20.05 -3.27
N VAL A 14 -29.31 19.98 -3.18
CA VAL A 14 -28.53 20.85 -2.28
C VAL A 14 -28.71 22.32 -2.66
N ALA A 15 -28.62 22.65 -3.96
CA ALA A 15 -28.81 24.02 -4.44
C ALA A 15 -30.25 24.54 -4.22
N ALA A 16 -31.25 23.66 -4.24
CA ALA A 16 -32.64 23.97 -3.93
C ALA A 16 -32.92 24.12 -2.42
N GLY A 17 -31.95 23.80 -1.54
CA GLY A 17 -32.12 23.79 -0.09
C GLY A 17 -32.95 22.60 0.41
N GLU A 18 -33.14 21.57 -0.42
CA GLU A 18 -33.90 20.37 -0.07
C GLU A 18 -33.04 19.33 0.65
N LEU A 19 -31.72 19.39 0.47
CA LEU A 19 -30.72 18.64 1.24
C LEU A 19 -29.81 19.60 2.01
N PRO A 20 -29.30 19.20 3.19
CA PRO A 20 -28.25 19.95 3.89
C PRO A 20 -26.97 19.98 3.04
N PRO A 21 -26.08 20.97 3.26
CA PRO A 21 -24.85 21.09 2.48
C PRO A 21 -23.81 19.99 2.82
N ASP A 22 -23.93 19.36 3.98
CA ASP A 22 -23.02 18.32 4.48
C ASP A 22 -23.53 16.92 4.09
N PRO A 23 -22.75 16.11 3.35
CA PRO A 23 -23.15 14.76 2.96
C PRO A 23 -23.33 13.79 4.12
N ALA A 24 -22.69 14.04 5.27
CA ALA A 24 -22.82 13.21 6.47
C ALA A 24 -24.26 13.17 7.02
N ASP A 25 -25.09 14.17 6.70
CA ASP A 25 -26.49 14.25 7.10
C ASP A 25 -27.46 13.61 6.08
N TRP A 26 -27.00 13.25 4.87
CA TRP A 26 -27.91 12.86 3.78
C TRP A 26 -28.57 11.49 4.00
N GLU A 27 -27.87 10.55 4.66
CA GLU A 27 -28.46 9.27 5.07
C GLU A 27 -29.70 9.50 5.94
N ARG A 28 -29.56 10.34 6.97
CA ARG A 28 -30.64 10.68 7.88
C ARG A 28 -31.81 11.35 7.16
N VAL A 29 -31.53 12.25 6.20
CA VAL A 29 -32.60 12.87 5.40
C VAL A 29 -33.33 11.84 4.52
N ALA A 30 -32.61 10.87 3.95
CA ALA A 30 -33.22 9.79 3.20
C ALA A 30 -34.11 8.90 4.08
N ASP A 31 -33.67 8.60 5.30
CA ASP A 31 -34.46 7.85 6.29
C ASP A 31 -35.72 8.61 6.73
N GLU A 32 -35.60 9.92 6.97
CA GLU A 32 -36.69 10.78 7.45
C GLU A 32 -37.76 11.04 6.37
N ARG A 33 -37.37 11.14 5.10
CA ARG A 33 -38.30 11.52 4.01
C ARG A 33 -39.00 10.35 3.35
N GLY A 34 -38.39 9.16 3.29
CA GLY A 34 -39.03 7.92 2.85
C GLY A 34 -39.75 7.97 1.47
N ALA A 35 -40.43 6.87 1.13
CA ALA A 35 -40.93 6.55 -0.21
C ALA A 35 -42.06 7.43 -0.80
N GLY A 36 -42.43 8.53 -0.14
CA GLY A 36 -43.62 9.34 -0.47
C GLY A 36 -43.33 10.62 -1.27
N ASP A 37 -42.07 10.92 -1.56
CA ASP A 37 -41.64 12.17 -2.20
C ASP A 37 -41.43 12.00 -3.72
N ASP A 38 -41.85 12.98 -4.51
CA ASP A 38 -41.61 13.05 -5.96
C ASP A 38 -40.09 13.15 -6.26
N ALA A 39 -39.31 13.69 -5.33
CA ALA A 39 -37.84 13.70 -5.37
C ALA A 39 -37.21 12.40 -4.80
N GLY A 40 -38.01 11.39 -4.47
CA GLY A 40 -37.61 10.22 -3.70
C GLY A 40 -36.49 9.38 -4.31
N GLY A 41 -36.26 9.46 -5.63
CA GLY A 41 -35.11 8.83 -6.27
C GLY A 41 -33.78 9.57 -6.04
N ALA A 42 -33.80 10.91 -6.12
CA ALA A 42 -32.62 11.73 -5.89
C ALA A 42 -32.25 11.83 -4.39
N ILE A 43 -33.25 11.79 -3.50
CA ILE A 43 -33.04 11.71 -2.05
C ILE A 43 -32.43 10.35 -1.66
N ALA A 44 -32.91 9.24 -2.22
CA ALA A 44 -32.32 7.92 -1.98
C ALA A 44 -30.87 7.87 -2.50
N LEU A 45 -30.60 8.48 -3.67
CA LEU A 45 -29.24 8.60 -4.21
C LEU A 45 -28.31 9.42 -3.30
N ALA A 46 -28.82 10.51 -2.70
CA ALA A 46 -28.07 11.30 -1.73
C ALA A 46 -27.78 10.51 -0.45
N GLY A 47 -28.76 9.76 0.06
CA GLY A 47 -28.57 8.90 1.22
C GLY A 47 -27.51 7.82 0.96
N ALA A 48 -27.54 7.18 -0.21
CA ALA A 48 -26.50 6.23 -0.60
C ALA A 48 -25.11 6.87 -0.63
N TYR A 49 -25.00 8.10 -1.13
CA TYR A 49 -23.75 8.85 -1.14
C TYR A 49 -23.24 9.11 0.29
N GLY A 50 -24.11 9.59 1.19
CA GLY A 50 -23.75 9.83 2.60
C GLY A 50 -23.28 8.55 3.31
N CYS A 51 -23.96 7.42 3.10
CA CYS A 51 -23.52 6.14 3.65
C CYS A 51 -22.13 5.74 3.12
N LEU A 52 -21.85 5.95 1.83
CA LEU A 52 -20.55 5.62 1.24
C LEU A 52 -19.43 6.58 1.68
N GLU A 53 -19.73 7.83 1.96
CA GLU A 53 -18.80 8.80 2.55
C GLU A 53 -18.39 8.38 3.97
N ALA A 54 -19.35 7.94 4.78
CA ALA A 54 -19.11 7.51 6.16
C ALA A 54 -18.15 6.29 6.28
N LEU A 55 -17.96 5.53 5.19
CA LEU A 55 -17.08 4.36 5.16
C LEU A 55 -15.60 4.68 5.37
N GLU A 56 -15.14 5.91 5.08
CA GLU A 56 -13.72 6.28 5.18
C GLU A 56 -13.18 6.14 6.61
N PHE A 57 -14.04 6.30 7.62
CA PHE A 57 -13.66 6.34 9.03
C PHE A 57 -14.23 5.18 9.88
N ALA A 58 -14.92 4.23 9.24
CA ALA A 58 -15.68 3.18 9.90
C ALA A 58 -14.83 1.93 10.24
N GLY A 59 -15.16 1.25 11.34
CA GLY A 59 -14.66 -0.11 11.64
C GLY A 59 -15.31 -1.17 10.74
N SER A 60 -14.79 -2.41 10.68
CA SER A 60 -15.25 -3.40 9.68
C SER A 60 -16.75 -3.73 9.73
N GLU A 61 -17.32 -3.78 10.93
CA GLU A 61 -18.76 -4.00 11.16
C GLU A 61 -19.60 -2.82 10.64
N GLU A 62 -19.19 -1.60 10.99
CA GLU A 62 -19.83 -0.36 10.53
C GLU A 62 -19.70 -0.22 9.00
N MET A 63 -18.55 -0.56 8.44
CA MET A 63 -18.33 -0.57 6.99
C MET A 63 -19.33 -1.49 6.28
N THR A 64 -19.58 -2.67 6.84
CA THR A 64 -20.57 -3.61 6.29
C THR A 64 -21.98 -3.01 6.38
N GLY A 65 -22.35 -2.44 7.54
CA GLY A 65 -23.65 -1.82 7.75
C GLY A 65 -23.94 -0.64 6.80
N TYR A 66 -23.01 0.32 6.70
CA TYR A 66 -23.13 1.44 5.78
C TYR A 66 -23.13 1.02 4.31
N ASN A 67 -22.33 0.00 3.93
CA ASN A 67 -22.33 -0.53 2.57
C ASN A 67 -23.65 -1.21 2.19
N ASP A 68 -24.23 -2.00 3.11
CA ASP A 68 -25.53 -2.64 2.92
C ASP A 68 -26.64 -1.60 2.82
N ARG A 69 -26.60 -0.54 3.65
CA ARG A 69 -27.56 0.56 3.57
C ARG A 69 -27.42 1.34 2.27
N ALA A 70 -26.20 1.68 1.86
CA ALA A 70 -25.92 2.32 0.58
C ALA A 70 -26.47 1.49 -0.60
N THR A 71 -26.21 0.18 -0.58
CA THR A 71 -26.70 -0.76 -1.59
C THR A 71 -28.24 -0.79 -1.65
N ALA A 72 -28.92 -0.75 -0.51
CA ALA A 72 -30.39 -0.67 -0.47
C ALA A 72 -30.91 0.65 -1.06
N LEU A 73 -30.29 1.77 -0.69
CA LEU A 73 -30.65 3.10 -1.16
C LEU A 73 -30.35 3.31 -2.66
N LEU A 74 -29.29 2.71 -3.18
CA LEU A 74 -29.00 2.71 -4.63
C LEU A 74 -30.08 1.98 -5.42
N ARG A 75 -30.54 0.81 -4.95
CA ARG A 75 -31.65 0.09 -5.58
C ARG A 75 -32.94 0.92 -5.55
N GLU A 76 -33.24 1.52 -4.40
CA GLU A 76 -34.40 2.38 -4.24
C GLU A 76 -34.36 3.60 -5.17
N ALA A 77 -33.17 4.20 -5.35
CA ALA A 77 -32.97 5.30 -6.29
C ALA A 77 -33.26 4.87 -7.74
N GLU A 78 -32.75 3.70 -8.17
CA GLU A 78 -32.96 3.16 -9.51
C GLU A 78 -34.41 2.78 -9.79
N GLU A 79 -35.09 2.17 -8.82
CA GLU A 79 -36.52 1.84 -8.90
C GLU A 79 -37.40 3.09 -9.10
N ARG A 80 -36.92 4.25 -8.64
CA ARG A 80 -37.57 5.56 -8.82
C ARG A 80 -37.02 6.37 -10.00
N GLY A 81 -36.19 5.77 -10.84
CA GLY A 81 -35.69 6.38 -12.06
C GLY A 81 -34.54 7.37 -11.89
N ALA A 82 -33.83 7.32 -10.75
CA ALA A 82 -32.59 8.07 -10.61
C ALA A 82 -31.54 7.59 -11.63
N THR A 83 -30.71 8.50 -12.11
CA THR A 83 -29.61 8.19 -13.05
C THR A 83 -28.26 8.57 -12.42
N GLY A 84 -27.17 7.99 -12.93
CA GLY A 84 -25.82 8.25 -12.41
C GLY A 84 -25.43 7.41 -11.18
N THR A 85 -26.06 6.25 -10.97
CA THR A 85 -25.79 5.33 -9.85
C THR A 85 -24.55 4.44 -10.09
N GLY A 86 -24.11 4.29 -11.34
CA GLY A 86 -23.08 3.32 -11.73
C GLY A 86 -21.74 3.45 -11.00
N ASP A 87 -21.24 4.67 -10.83
CA ASP A 87 -19.96 4.88 -10.13
C ASP A 87 -20.06 4.59 -8.64
N LEU A 88 -21.21 4.85 -8.02
CA LEU A 88 -21.49 4.53 -6.62
C LEU A 88 -21.67 3.03 -6.41
N TRP A 89 -22.28 2.31 -7.36
CA TRP A 89 -22.29 0.85 -7.36
C TRP A 89 -20.88 0.27 -7.40
N ALA A 90 -20.05 0.72 -8.34
CA ALA A 90 -18.68 0.26 -8.46
C ALA A 90 -17.85 0.58 -7.20
N TYR A 91 -18.09 1.74 -6.57
CA TYR A 91 -17.47 2.08 -5.30
C TYR A 91 -17.95 1.18 -4.16
N SER A 92 -19.26 0.95 -4.03
CA SER A 92 -19.85 0.06 -3.04
C SER A 92 -19.28 -1.36 -3.12
N GLU A 93 -19.19 -1.94 -4.33
CA GLU A 93 -18.59 -3.27 -4.53
C GLU A 93 -17.15 -3.34 -4.02
N ARG A 94 -16.33 -2.34 -4.35
CA ARG A 94 -14.95 -2.27 -3.85
C ARG A 94 -14.88 -2.14 -2.32
N MET A 95 -15.78 -1.36 -1.73
CA MET A 95 -15.80 -1.17 -0.28
C MET A 95 -16.22 -2.43 0.48
N ARG A 96 -16.98 -3.33 -0.13
CA ARG A 96 -17.26 -4.65 0.43
C ARG A 96 -15.99 -5.49 0.56
N ASP A 97 -15.13 -5.47 -0.46
CA ASP A 97 -13.83 -6.16 -0.40
C ASP A 97 -12.94 -5.54 0.70
N VAL A 98 -12.95 -4.21 0.83
CA VAL A 98 -12.21 -3.51 1.91
C VAL A 98 -12.75 -3.90 3.29
N ALA A 99 -14.07 -3.98 3.48
CA ALA A 99 -14.67 -4.38 4.75
C ALA A 99 -14.26 -5.81 5.17
N VAL A 100 -14.21 -6.74 4.20
CA VAL A 100 -13.71 -8.11 4.44
C VAL A 100 -12.25 -8.10 4.88
N LEU A 101 -11.39 -7.31 4.22
CA LEU A 101 -9.99 -7.18 4.58
C LEU A 101 -9.81 -6.52 5.96
N ALA A 102 -10.61 -5.49 6.27
CA ALA A 102 -10.60 -4.82 7.56
C ALA A 102 -10.99 -5.78 8.69
N ARG A 103 -12.04 -6.59 8.47
CA ARG A 103 -12.47 -7.62 9.42
C ARG A 103 -11.38 -8.65 9.67
N ALA A 104 -10.76 -9.17 8.60
CA ALA A 104 -9.66 -10.13 8.73
C ALA A 104 -8.48 -9.53 9.53
N ALA A 105 -8.18 -8.24 9.33
CA ALA A 105 -7.15 -7.54 10.10
C ALA A 105 -7.52 -7.35 11.57
N GLU A 106 -8.79 -7.06 11.87
CA GLU A 106 -9.32 -6.97 13.25
C GLU A 106 -9.30 -8.33 13.96
N GLU A 107 -9.74 -9.40 13.30
CA GLU A 107 -9.70 -10.78 13.80
C GLU A 107 -8.27 -11.21 14.10
N TYR A 108 -7.34 -10.96 13.16
CA TYR A 108 -5.92 -11.21 13.38
C TYR A 108 -5.38 -10.44 14.59
N LYS A 109 -5.71 -9.15 14.71
CA LYS A 109 -5.26 -8.34 15.85
C LYS A 109 -5.84 -8.83 17.17
N ALA A 110 -7.08 -9.32 17.18
CA ALA A 110 -7.71 -9.90 18.36
C ALA A 110 -7.03 -11.21 18.78
N GLU A 111 -6.63 -12.05 17.82
CA GLU A 111 -5.92 -13.31 18.07
C GLU A 111 -4.47 -13.09 18.53
N HIS A 112 -3.75 -12.20 17.85
CA HIS A 112 -2.30 -12.02 18.03
C HIS A 112 -1.92 -10.83 18.92
N GLY A 113 -2.89 -9.99 19.33
CA GLY A 113 -2.68 -8.79 20.13
C GLY A 113 -2.06 -7.60 19.38
N ALA A 114 -1.66 -7.79 18.13
CA ALA A 114 -1.01 -6.78 17.29
C ALA A 114 -1.25 -7.09 15.81
N SER A 115 -1.13 -6.08 14.93
CA SER A 115 -1.16 -6.31 13.49
C SER A 115 0.15 -6.94 12.98
N PRO A 116 0.16 -7.59 11.79
CA PRO A 116 1.38 -8.17 11.23
C PRO A 116 2.51 -7.13 11.12
N ARG A 117 2.17 -5.90 10.69
CA ARG A 117 3.12 -4.78 10.63
C ARG A 117 3.69 -4.41 12.00
N GLN A 118 2.85 -4.39 13.05
CA GLN A 118 3.31 -4.10 14.41
C GLN A 118 4.25 -5.18 14.94
N LEU A 119 3.96 -6.45 14.67
CA LEU A 119 4.82 -7.57 15.03
C LEU A 119 6.19 -7.49 14.34
N LEU A 120 6.23 -7.18 13.04
CA LEU A 120 7.49 -6.99 12.32
C LEU A 120 8.26 -5.76 12.80
N ASN A 121 7.60 -4.65 13.09
CA ASN A 121 8.26 -3.47 13.65
C ASN A 121 8.93 -3.79 14.99
N ALA A 122 8.20 -4.46 15.91
CA ALA A 122 8.75 -4.85 17.20
C ALA A 122 9.94 -5.82 17.06
N LYS A 123 9.87 -6.75 16.10
CA LYS A 123 10.99 -7.66 15.79
C LYS A 123 12.19 -6.91 15.23
N LEU A 124 11.98 -5.95 14.33
CA LEU A 124 13.04 -5.09 13.78
C LEU A 124 13.68 -4.24 14.87
N GLU A 125 12.90 -3.59 15.73
CA GLU A 125 13.40 -2.80 16.87
C GLU A 125 14.29 -3.65 17.78
N ARG A 126 13.85 -4.87 18.11
CA ARG A 126 14.66 -5.82 18.88
C ARG A 126 15.95 -6.22 18.16
N ALA A 127 15.89 -6.47 16.85
CA ALA A 127 17.06 -6.80 16.04
C ALA A 127 18.09 -5.65 16.03
N HIS A 128 17.62 -4.40 15.90
CA HIS A 128 18.46 -3.22 15.99
C HIS A 128 19.10 -3.07 17.37
N ALA A 129 18.33 -3.23 18.46
CA ALA A 129 18.86 -3.15 19.82
C ALA A 129 19.94 -4.20 20.09
N LEU A 130 19.78 -5.43 19.61
CA LEU A 130 20.80 -6.48 19.70
C LEU A 130 22.06 -6.11 18.91
N TYR A 131 21.89 -5.55 17.71
CA TYR A 131 23.01 -5.13 16.88
C TYR A 131 23.82 -4.01 17.54
N GLU A 132 23.14 -3.01 18.10
CA GLU A 132 23.76 -1.90 18.85
C GLU A 132 24.45 -2.38 20.13
N ALA A 133 23.91 -3.40 20.80
CA ALA A 133 24.52 -4.04 21.95
C ALA A 133 25.73 -4.94 21.60
N GLY A 134 26.03 -5.13 20.32
CA GLY A 134 27.14 -5.96 19.83
C GLY A 134 26.81 -7.44 19.70
N ASP A 135 25.58 -7.87 19.98
CA ASP A 135 25.11 -9.24 19.72
C ASP A 135 24.70 -9.38 18.24
N ARG A 136 25.72 -9.30 17.37
CA ARG A 136 25.55 -9.39 15.91
C ARG A 136 24.84 -10.66 15.49
N ALA A 137 25.19 -11.81 16.08
CA ALA A 137 24.62 -13.09 15.67
C ALA A 137 23.11 -13.17 15.94
N ALA A 138 22.67 -12.75 17.14
CA ALA A 138 21.25 -12.74 17.48
C ALA A 138 20.48 -11.69 16.66
N ALA A 139 21.09 -10.53 16.39
CA ALA A 139 20.49 -9.50 15.54
C ALA A 139 20.24 -10.00 14.11
N LEU A 140 21.23 -10.63 13.48
CA LEU A 140 21.11 -11.16 12.12
C LEU A 140 20.06 -12.28 12.02
N ALA A 141 19.95 -13.12 13.06
CA ALA A 141 18.88 -14.12 13.13
C ALA A 141 17.48 -13.47 13.11
N LEU A 142 17.27 -12.39 13.85
CA LEU A 142 15.99 -11.67 13.82
C LEU A 142 15.74 -10.93 12.50
N PHE A 143 16.77 -10.29 11.91
CA PHE A 143 16.62 -9.68 10.58
C PHE A 143 16.25 -10.73 9.53
N ARG A 144 16.83 -11.93 9.61
CA ARG A 144 16.50 -13.08 8.77
C ARG A 144 15.05 -13.52 8.94
N GLU A 145 14.58 -13.67 10.18
CA GLU A 145 13.18 -14.00 10.45
C GLU A 145 12.21 -12.96 9.89
N VAL A 146 12.56 -11.67 9.89
CA VAL A 146 11.74 -10.60 9.27
C VAL A 146 11.79 -10.68 7.75
N ALA A 147 12.96 -10.98 7.18
CA ALA A 147 13.19 -11.03 5.75
C ALA A 147 12.42 -12.16 5.05
N GLU A 148 12.25 -13.30 5.75
CA GLU A 148 11.69 -14.55 5.21
C GLU A 148 10.23 -14.80 5.61
N VAL A 149 9.52 -13.77 6.10
CA VAL A 149 8.10 -13.86 6.44
C VAL A 149 7.25 -14.23 5.23
N ASP A 150 6.12 -14.90 5.47
CA ASP A 150 5.15 -15.23 4.42
C ASP A 150 4.36 -13.98 3.99
N LEU A 151 4.89 -13.28 3.00
CA LEU A 151 4.29 -12.08 2.40
C LEU A 151 3.04 -12.36 1.56
N TRP A 152 2.71 -13.63 1.31
CA TRP A 152 1.53 -14.04 0.55
C TRP A 152 0.43 -14.64 1.44
N GLY A 153 0.72 -14.82 2.72
CA GLY A 153 -0.21 -15.22 3.76
C GLY A 153 -0.29 -14.17 4.85
N GLU A 154 0.20 -14.52 6.03
CA GLU A 154 0.06 -13.76 7.27
C GLU A 154 0.57 -12.31 7.18
N PHE A 155 1.66 -12.08 6.42
CA PHE A 155 2.34 -10.79 6.36
C PHE A 155 2.07 -10.04 5.05
N THR A 156 0.95 -10.34 4.38
CA THR A 156 0.50 -9.61 3.19
C THR A 156 0.46 -8.10 3.45
N GLY A 157 0.97 -7.31 2.49
CA GLY A 157 1.03 -5.84 2.62
C GLY A 157 2.16 -5.29 3.51
N THR A 158 3.08 -6.14 3.98
CA THR A 158 4.26 -5.72 4.76
C THR A 158 5.59 -5.98 4.04
N ALA A 159 5.52 -6.05 2.70
CA ALA A 159 6.68 -6.22 1.83
C ALA A 159 7.81 -5.22 2.12
N ASP A 160 7.48 -3.98 2.47
CA ASP A 160 8.46 -2.94 2.84
C ASP A 160 9.23 -3.28 4.11
N ARG A 161 8.63 -4.02 5.05
CA ARG A 161 9.29 -4.43 6.30
C ARG A 161 10.18 -5.64 6.11
N ALA A 162 9.74 -6.62 5.33
CA ALA A 162 10.61 -7.73 4.91
C ALA A 162 11.84 -7.22 4.14
N ASP A 163 11.70 -6.17 3.31
CA ASP A 163 12.83 -5.52 2.65
C ASP A 163 13.85 -4.96 3.63
N VAL A 164 13.42 -4.35 4.74
CA VAL A 164 14.35 -3.88 5.78
C VAL A 164 15.18 -5.03 6.35
N GLY A 165 14.57 -6.21 6.56
CA GLY A 165 15.30 -7.42 6.97
C GLY A 165 16.40 -7.80 5.97
N TRP A 166 16.06 -7.91 4.69
CA TRP A 166 17.03 -8.19 3.62
C TRP A 166 18.11 -7.12 3.50
N TYR A 167 17.75 -5.84 3.67
CA TYR A 167 18.70 -4.73 3.59
C TYR A 167 19.74 -4.78 4.69
N ARG A 168 19.33 -5.11 5.92
CA ARG A 168 20.26 -5.21 7.05
C ARG A 168 21.20 -6.42 6.88
N LEU A 169 20.70 -7.53 6.36
CA LEU A 169 21.54 -8.68 6.00
C LEU A 169 22.55 -8.33 4.90
N LEU A 170 22.12 -7.62 3.86
CA LEU A 170 23.01 -7.16 2.78
C LEU A 170 24.06 -6.18 3.27
N HIS A 171 23.64 -5.18 4.06
CA HIS A 171 24.54 -4.20 4.67
C HIS A 171 25.64 -4.90 5.48
N ASP A 172 25.25 -5.84 6.34
CA ASP A 172 26.17 -6.54 7.21
C ASP A 172 27.10 -7.48 6.43
N ALA A 173 26.58 -8.22 5.44
CA ALA A 173 27.41 -9.03 4.55
C ALA A 173 28.44 -8.17 3.78
N ALA A 174 28.04 -7.01 3.28
CA ALA A 174 28.89 -6.12 2.49
C ALA A 174 30.04 -5.52 3.28
N HIS A 175 29.79 -5.09 4.52
CA HIS A 175 30.78 -4.39 5.33
C HIS A 175 31.59 -5.29 6.26
N VAL A 176 31.11 -6.49 6.58
CA VAL A 176 31.76 -7.39 7.55
C VAL A 176 32.35 -8.63 6.88
N GLU A 177 31.63 -9.24 5.93
CA GLU A 177 32.01 -10.53 5.34
C GLU A 177 32.60 -10.41 3.93
N GLY A 178 32.25 -9.34 3.21
CA GLY A 178 32.76 -9.02 1.90
C GLY A 178 31.84 -9.39 0.73
N PRO A 179 32.33 -9.23 -0.51
CA PRO A 179 31.48 -9.23 -1.70
C PRO A 179 30.83 -10.58 -2.01
N GLU A 180 31.52 -11.69 -1.74
CA GLU A 180 30.95 -13.03 -1.96
C GLU A 180 29.80 -13.36 -1.00
N ALA A 181 29.87 -12.90 0.25
CA ALA A 181 28.76 -13.05 1.19
C ALA A 181 27.56 -12.21 0.75
N THR A 182 27.82 -10.98 0.28
CA THR A 182 26.82 -10.07 -0.23
C THR A 182 26.06 -10.66 -1.42
N ARG A 183 26.78 -11.27 -2.38
CA ARG A 183 26.18 -11.98 -3.52
C ARG A 183 25.27 -13.13 -3.08
N ARG A 184 25.67 -13.91 -2.08
CA ARG A 184 24.81 -14.99 -1.54
C ARG A 184 23.50 -14.44 -0.98
N ILE A 185 23.57 -13.43 -0.09
CA ILE A 185 22.37 -12.81 0.49
C ILE A 185 21.48 -12.18 -0.58
N TRP A 186 22.08 -11.53 -1.59
CA TRP A 186 21.35 -10.94 -2.70
C TRP A 186 20.55 -12.00 -3.47
N HIS A 187 21.17 -13.13 -3.80
CA HIS A 187 20.48 -14.23 -4.49
C HIS A 187 19.36 -14.85 -3.64
N GLU A 188 19.57 -15.01 -2.34
CA GLU A 188 18.53 -15.45 -1.39
C GLU A 188 17.35 -14.48 -1.38
N ALA A 189 17.62 -13.18 -1.27
CA ALA A 189 16.58 -12.14 -1.27
C ALA A 189 15.76 -12.17 -2.57
N ARG A 190 16.43 -12.26 -3.73
CA ARG A 190 15.76 -12.36 -5.04
C ARG A 190 14.94 -13.65 -5.17
N ALA A 191 15.44 -14.77 -4.65
CA ALA A 191 14.73 -16.04 -4.69
C ALA A 191 13.47 -16.06 -3.80
N SER A 192 13.53 -15.41 -2.63
CA SER A 192 12.40 -15.35 -1.69
C SER A 192 11.16 -14.66 -2.27
N ARG A 193 11.35 -13.80 -3.27
CA ARG A 193 10.31 -12.88 -3.77
C ARG A 193 9.47 -13.40 -4.91
N ARG A 194 9.75 -14.60 -5.47
CA ARG A 194 8.94 -15.37 -6.44
C ARG A 194 7.82 -14.56 -7.16
N ALA A 195 8.21 -13.66 -8.07
CA ALA A 195 7.40 -12.73 -8.90
C ALA A 195 7.24 -11.27 -8.41
N ALA A 196 7.54 -10.95 -7.16
CA ALA A 196 7.69 -9.57 -6.69
C ALA A 196 9.11 -9.03 -6.95
N ARG A 197 9.23 -7.72 -7.22
CA ARG A 197 10.53 -7.06 -7.40
C ARG A 197 11.15 -6.75 -6.04
N PHE A 198 12.35 -7.26 -5.79
CA PHE A 198 13.22 -6.81 -4.70
C PHE A 198 14.44 -6.11 -5.28
N PRO A 199 14.82 -4.94 -4.76
CA PRO A 199 14.11 -4.18 -3.72
C PRO A 199 12.80 -3.53 -4.18
N TYR A 200 11.96 -3.12 -3.23
CA TYR A 200 10.90 -2.15 -3.51
C TYR A 200 11.49 -0.87 -4.15
N PRO A 201 10.95 -0.37 -5.28
CA PRO A 201 11.57 0.75 -6.01
C PRO A 201 11.83 2.01 -5.18
N GLY A 202 10.92 2.36 -4.26
CA GLY A 202 11.08 3.52 -3.37
C GLY A 202 12.22 3.38 -2.35
N LEU A 203 12.83 2.20 -2.21
CA LEU A 203 13.92 1.92 -1.28
C LEU A 203 15.22 1.54 -2.00
N SER A 204 15.25 1.42 -3.33
CA SER A 204 16.40 0.84 -4.04
C SER A 204 17.63 1.75 -4.01
N CYS A 205 17.48 3.08 -4.12
CA CYS A 205 18.61 4.01 -4.04
C CYS A 205 19.31 3.97 -2.67
N ARG A 206 18.57 3.72 -1.58
CA ARG A 206 19.18 3.51 -0.26
C ARG A 206 20.00 2.22 -0.21
N LEU A 207 19.55 1.17 -0.87
CA LEU A 207 20.32 -0.06 -0.97
C LEU A 207 21.57 0.14 -1.85
N VAL A 208 21.45 0.89 -2.95
CA VAL A 208 22.60 1.28 -3.77
C VAL A 208 23.64 1.99 -2.92
N GLU A 209 23.25 3.02 -2.16
CA GLU A 209 24.16 3.78 -1.29
C GLU A 209 24.89 2.88 -0.28
N VAL A 210 24.21 1.86 0.27
CA VAL A 210 24.81 0.88 1.18
C VAL A 210 25.83 -0.03 0.48
N LEU A 211 25.68 -0.30 -0.81
CA LEU A 211 26.53 -1.24 -1.55
C LEU A 211 27.67 -0.56 -2.32
N LEU A 212 27.69 0.77 -2.36
CA LEU A 212 28.79 1.53 -2.97
C LEU A 212 30.12 1.22 -2.26
N GLY A 213 31.15 0.94 -3.05
CA GLY A 213 32.49 0.66 -2.59
C GLY A 213 32.66 -0.72 -1.94
N THR A 214 31.64 -1.58 -1.96
CA THR A 214 31.69 -2.90 -1.31
C THR A 214 32.11 -4.03 -2.27
N GLY A 215 32.50 -3.71 -3.51
CA GLY A 215 33.04 -4.68 -4.47
C GLY A 215 31.99 -5.58 -5.12
N VAL A 216 30.75 -5.09 -5.24
CA VAL A 216 29.61 -5.79 -5.89
C VAL A 216 29.02 -5.01 -7.06
N PRO A 217 29.83 -4.60 -8.06
CA PRO A 217 29.37 -3.83 -9.21
C PRO A 217 28.27 -4.56 -10.01
N ASP A 218 28.28 -5.89 -10.01
CA ASP A 218 27.24 -6.72 -10.62
C ASP A 218 25.85 -6.50 -10.00
N ILE A 219 25.77 -6.32 -8.67
CA ILE A 219 24.51 -6.03 -7.97
C ILE A 219 24.10 -4.57 -8.19
N LEU A 220 25.06 -3.64 -8.12
CA LEU A 220 24.82 -2.21 -8.36
C LEU A 220 24.22 -1.97 -9.74
N LEU A 221 24.75 -2.62 -10.78
CA LEU A 221 24.23 -2.51 -12.14
C LEU A 221 22.76 -2.91 -12.22
N VAL A 222 22.41 -4.07 -11.65
CA VAL A 222 21.01 -4.54 -11.63
C VAL A 222 20.11 -3.53 -10.89
N LEU A 223 20.54 -3.03 -9.73
CA LEU A 223 19.76 -2.06 -8.96
C LEU A 223 19.53 -0.74 -9.73
N VAL A 224 20.55 -0.25 -10.43
CA VAL A 224 20.47 0.97 -11.23
C VAL A 224 19.50 0.78 -12.40
N GLU A 225 19.71 -0.25 -13.21
CA GLU A 225 18.83 -0.56 -14.35
C GLU A 225 17.38 -0.71 -13.89
N GLU A 226 17.17 -1.44 -12.80
CA GLU A 226 15.84 -1.69 -12.29
C GLU A 226 15.15 -0.41 -11.77
N ARG A 227 15.91 0.48 -11.14
CA ARG A 227 15.40 1.74 -10.59
C ARG A 227 15.14 2.79 -11.67
N LEU A 228 15.99 2.87 -12.70
CA LEU A 228 15.78 3.72 -13.87
C LEU A 228 14.51 3.28 -14.62
N ALA A 229 14.35 1.98 -14.88
CA ALA A 229 13.13 1.45 -15.49
C ALA A 229 11.88 1.73 -14.65
N ALA A 230 12.00 1.74 -13.32
CA ALA A 230 10.88 2.10 -12.43
C ALA A 230 10.56 3.61 -12.39
N ALA A 231 11.46 4.46 -12.90
CA ALA A 231 11.28 5.91 -13.00
C ALA A 231 10.67 6.35 -14.33
N GLU A 232 10.66 5.48 -15.35
CA GLU A 232 10.11 5.79 -16.67
C GLU A 232 8.59 6.06 -16.59
N GLU A 233 8.16 7.12 -17.27
CA GLU A 233 6.76 7.58 -17.29
C GLU A 233 5.83 6.62 -18.04
N ASP A 234 6.34 5.89 -19.04
CA ASP A 234 5.60 4.99 -19.92
C ASP A 234 5.58 3.52 -19.43
N GLN A 235 5.32 3.29 -18.14
CA GLN A 235 5.21 1.92 -17.62
C GLN A 235 3.97 1.21 -18.20
N PRO A 236 4.11 -0.02 -18.74
CA PRO A 236 2.97 -0.78 -19.24
C PRO A 236 1.97 -1.07 -18.10
N ALA A 237 0.76 -0.55 -18.27
CA ALA A 237 -0.46 -0.78 -17.47
C ALA A 237 -0.34 -0.56 -15.94
N GLY A 238 -0.67 0.66 -15.51
CA GLY A 238 -1.25 0.91 -14.18
C GLY A 238 -0.30 1.03 -12.99
N ARG A 239 1.02 1.08 -13.21
CA ARG A 239 1.99 1.43 -12.16
C ARG A 239 2.33 2.92 -12.28
N LEU A 240 2.10 3.67 -11.21
CA LEU A 240 2.57 5.05 -11.14
C LEU A 240 4.10 5.06 -11.23
N PRO A 241 4.70 5.94 -12.04
CA PRO A 241 6.15 6.08 -12.08
C PRO A 241 6.67 6.44 -10.69
N TRP A 242 7.84 5.89 -10.34
CA TRP A 242 8.57 6.27 -9.13
C TRP A 242 9.57 7.36 -9.53
N PRO A 243 9.21 8.65 -9.55
CA PRO A 243 10.12 9.69 -10.02
C PRO A 243 11.42 9.69 -9.20
N LEU A 244 12.51 10.04 -9.86
CA LEU A 244 13.82 10.19 -9.21
C LEU A 244 13.96 11.61 -8.65
N GLY A 245 14.33 11.72 -7.37
CA GLY A 245 14.82 12.97 -6.81
C GLY A 245 16.25 13.27 -7.25
N ASP A 246 16.74 14.47 -6.94
CA ASP A 246 18.13 14.86 -7.26
C ASP A 246 19.16 13.99 -6.53
N ASP A 247 18.86 13.62 -5.28
CA ASP A 247 19.71 12.72 -4.52
C ASP A 247 19.73 11.30 -5.10
N ASP A 248 18.58 10.77 -5.51
CA ASP A 248 18.51 9.47 -6.20
C ASP A 248 19.38 9.48 -7.46
N ARG A 249 19.26 10.53 -8.29
CA ARG A 249 20.07 10.67 -9.52
C ARG A 249 21.57 10.69 -9.21
N ARG A 250 21.96 11.42 -8.15
CA ARG A 250 23.36 11.47 -7.68
C ARG A 250 23.85 10.08 -7.26
N VAL A 251 23.07 9.34 -6.48
CA VAL A 251 23.43 7.99 -6.01
C VAL A 251 23.55 7.01 -7.17
N LEU A 252 22.61 7.05 -8.13
CA LEU A 252 22.66 6.19 -9.32
C LEU A 252 23.88 6.50 -10.20
N ALA A 253 24.26 7.78 -10.34
CA ALA A 253 25.47 8.16 -11.07
C ALA A 253 26.75 7.60 -10.42
N LEU A 254 26.87 7.70 -9.09
CA LEU A 254 28.00 7.11 -8.36
C LEU A 254 28.09 5.58 -8.55
N ALA A 255 26.94 4.90 -8.59
CA ALA A 255 26.90 3.47 -8.85
C ALA A 255 27.34 3.11 -10.27
N LEU A 256 26.92 3.90 -11.27
CA LEU A 256 27.37 3.71 -12.65
C LEU A 256 28.88 3.91 -12.78
N ASP A 257 29.44 4.96 -12.17
CA ASP A 257 30.89 5.21 -12.17
C ASP A 257 31.65 4.02 -11.56
N GLU A 258 31.15 3.43 -10.46
CA GLU A 258 31.77 2.24 -9.86
C GLU A 258 31.67 1.02 -10.78
N VAL A 259 30.52 0.80 -11.42
CA VAL A 259 30.34 -0.29 -12.38
C VAL A 259 31.34 -0.15 -13.53
N GLU A 260 31.48 1.04 -14.10
CA GLU A 260 32.41 1.31 -15.21
C GLU A 260 33.87 1.03 -14.82
N GLN A 261 34.28 1.43 -13.61
CA GLN A 261 35.64 1.20 -13.10
C GLN A 261 35.99 -0.30 -12.94
N HIS A 262 34.98 -1.15 -12.77
CA HIS A 262 35.14 -2.58 -12.56
C HIS A 262 34.88 -3.42 -13.82
N GLN A 263 34.49 -2.79 -14.93
CA GLN A 263 34.44 -3.48 -16.21
C GLN A 263 35.88 -3.72 -16.71
N PRO A 264 36.24 -4.95 -17.11
CA PRO A 264 37.53 -5.18 -17.73
C PRO A 264 37.57 -4.36 -19.03
N THR A 265 38.53 -3.43 -19.12
CA THR A 265 38.84 -2.75 -20.39
C THR A 265 39.11 -3.82 -21.44
N ALA A 266 38.24 -3.87 -22.45
CA ALA A 266 38.35 -4.74 -23.61
C ALA A 266 39.61 -4.47 -24.43
#